data_AF-A0A7K4MPM6-F1
#
_entry.id   AF-A0A7K4MPM6-F1
#
_cell.length_a   1.000
_cell.length_b   1.000
_cell.length_c   1.000
_cell.angle_alpha   90.00
_cell.angle_beta   90.00
_cell.angle_gamma   90.00
#
_symmetry.space_group_name_H-M   'P 1'
#
loop_
_entity.id
_entity.type
_entity.pdbx_description
1 polymer ?
#
loop_
_entity_poly.entity_id
_entity_poly.type
_entity_poly.pdbx_seq_one_letter_code
_entity_poly.pdbx_strand_id
1 'polypeptide(L)' 'MPITDPEKKQIAQKALLYMKICFTCGARNPISATRCRKCHNSYLRLKNRTLGIKKT' A
#
# COMPACT_ATOMS: atom_id res chain seq x y z
N MET A 1 -14.80 2.54 -10.63
CA MET A 1 -14.37 2.27 -12.03
C MET A 1 -14.11 0.78 -12.17
N PRO A 2 -14.95 0.01 -12.88
CA PRO A 2 -14.66 -1.38 -13.16
C PRO A 2 -13.61 -1.40 -14.27
N ILE A 3 -12.34 -1.44 -13.89
CA ILE A 3 -11.29 -1.85 -14.82
C ILE A 3 -11.55 -3.32 -15.06
N THR A 4 -12.09 -3.72 -16.21
CA THR A 4 -12.36 -5.12 -16.57
C THR A 4 -11.09 -5.81 -17.04
N ASP A 5 -10.22 -5.08 -17.74
CA ASP A 5 -8.97 -5.59 -18.30
C ASP A 5 -8.02 -6.13 -17.20
N PRO A 6 -7.56 -7.39 -17.30
CA PRO A 6 -6.74 -8.02 -16.28
C PRO A 6 -5.38 -7.32 -16.10
N GLU A 7 -4.78 -6.82 -17.18
CA GLU A 7 -3.49 -6.13 -17.13
C GLU A 7 -3.59 -4.80 -16.36
N LYS A 8 -4.60 -3.99 -16.67
CA LYS A 8 -4.84 -2.72 -15.97
C LYS A 8 -5.18 -2.95 -14.50
N LYS A 9 -5.88 -4.04 -14.16
CA LYS A 9 -6.12 -4.43 -12.76
C LYS A 9 -4.80 -4.70 -12.03
N GLN A 10 -3.88 -5.44 -12.63
CA GLN A 10 -2.58 -5.74 -12.03
C GLN A 10 -1.72 -4.47 -11.84
N ILE A 11 -1.72 -3.56 -12.82
CA ILE A 11 -1.01 -2.28 -12.73
C ILE A 11 -1.58 -1.45 -11.57
N ALA A 12 -2.91 -1.34 -11.48
CA ALA A 12 -3.58 -0.63 -10.41
C ALA A 12 -3.29 -1.25 -9.03
N GLN A 13 -3.29 -2.58 -8.93
CA GLN A 13 -2.94 -3.30 -7.70
C GLN A 13 -1.50 -3.01 -7.27
N LYS A 14 -0.54 -3.07 -8.21
CA LYS A 14 0.86 -2.72 -7.96
C LYS A 14 0.98 -1.29 -7.43
N ALA A 15 0.36 -0.32 -8.10
CA ALA A 15 0.41 1.08 -7.69
C ALA A 15 -0.24 1.36 -6.32
N LEU A 16 -1.36 0.69 -5.99
CA LEU A 16 -2.18 1.02 -4.83
C LEU A 16 -1.89 0.18 -3.57
N LEU A 17 -1.39 -1.05 -3.73
CA LEU A 17 -1.23 -2.01 -2.64
C LEU A 17 0.23 -2.30 -2.29
N TYR A 18 1.18 -2.13 -3.22
CA TYR A 18 2.59 -2.45 -2.99
C TYR A 18 3.35 -1.25 -2.40
N MET A 19 2.95 -0.87 -1.19
CA MET A 19 3.53 0.23 -0.44
C MET A 19 3.63 -0.09 1.05
N LYS A 20 4.47 0.67 1.75
CA LYS A 20 4.55 0.66 3.21
C LYS A 20 3.73 1.80 3.79
N ILE A 21 3.11 1.56 4.94
CA ILE A 21 2.36 2.55 5.72
C ILE A 21 3.05 2.70 7.07
N CYS A 22 3.26 3.94 7.52
CA CYS A 22 3.79 4.18 8.85
C CYS A 22 2.73 3.93 9.93
N PHE A 23 3.12 3.26 11.03
CA PHE A 23 2.21 3.03 12.16
C PHE A 23 1.89 4.31 12.94
N THR A 24 2.82 5.27 12.98
CA THR A 24 2.63 6.48 13.79
C THR A 24 1.87 7.56 13.04
N CYS A 25 2.28 7.89 11.80
CA CYS A 25 1.69 9.01 11.05
C CYS A 25 0.79 8.58 9.88
N GLY A 26 0.67 7.28 9.60
CA GLY A 26 -0.16 6.77 8.49
C GLY A 26 0.37 7.10 7.08
N ALA A 27 1.54 7.73 6.94
CA ALA A 27 2.07 8.11 5.64
C ALA A 27 2.34 6.88 4.76
N ARG A 28 1.99 7.00 3.46
CA ARG A 28 2.36 6.04 2.41
C ARG A 28 3.81 6.28 1.99
N ASN A 29 4.63 5.23 2.08
CA ASN A 29 6.05 5.20 1.77
C ASN A 29 6.32 4.13 0.69
N PRO A 30 7.39 4.27 -0.12
CA PRO A 30 7.77 3.26 -1.10
C PRO A 30 8.12 1.93 -0.44
N ILE A 31 8.03 0.83 -1.18
CA ILE A 31 8.30 -0.52 -0.67
C ILE A 31 9.76 -0.68 -0.18
N SER A 32 10.69 0.02 -0.81
CA SER A 32 12.12 0.07 -0.46
C SER A 32 12.43 0.98 0.74
N ALA A 33 11.45 1.73 1.26
CA ALA A 33 11.69 2.63 2.38
C ALA A 33 12.10 1.87 3.65
N THR A 34 13.17 2.34 4.29
CA THR A 34 13.60 1.93 5.64
C THR A 34 13.05 2.85 6.72
N ARG A 35 12.75 4.11 6.39
CA ARG A 35 12.18 5.11 7.30
C ARG A 35 11.01 5.85 6.68
N CYS A 36 10.13 6.39 7.50
CA CYS A 36 9.01 7.19 7.04
C CYS A 36 9.46 8.58 6.53
N ARG A 37 8.96 9.00 5.37
CA ARG A 37 9.26 10.31 4.78
C ARG A 37 8.72 11.54 5.55
N LYS A 38 7.83 11.34 6.51
CA LYS A 38 7.20 12.44 7.30
C LYS A 38 7.73 12.52 8.72
N CYS A 39 7.67 11.40 9.46
CA CYS A 39 8.04 11.36 10.88
C CYS A 39 9.41 10.72 11.12
N HIS A 40 10.11 10.27 10.08
CA HIS A 40 11.42 9.59 10.14
C HIS A 40 11.50 8.32 10.99
N ASN A 41 10.36 7.85 11.54
CA ASN A 41 10.30 6.60 12.28
C ASN A 41 10.53 5.40 11.35
N SER A 42 11.18 4.36 11.86
CA SER A 42 11.45 3.09 11.17
C SER A 42 10.27 2.11 11.24
N TYR A 43 9.28 2.36 12.11
CA TYR A 43 8.09 1.51 12.25
C TYR A 43 7.12 1.67 11.06
N LEU A 44 7.34 0.83 10.05
CA LEU A 44 6.59 0.75 8.81
C LEU A 44 5.97 -0.65 8.67
N ARG A 45 4.69 -0.72 8.31
CA ARG A 45 4.02 -1.97 7.92
C ARG A 45 3.78 -2.04 6.42
N LEU A 46 3.63 -3.24 5.90
CA LEU A 46 3.10 -3.45 4.56
C LEU A 46 1.59 -3.15 4.54
N LYS A 47 1.12 -2.52 3.47
CA LYS A 47 -0.32 -2.38 3.23
C LYS A 47 -0.93 -3.76 2.94
N ASN A 48 -2.14 -3.99 3.44
CA ASN A 48 -2.84 -5.23 3.19
C ASN A 48 -3.13 -5.38 1.69
N ARG A 49 -2.77 -6.53 1.14
CA ARG A 49 -2.87 -6.86 -0.29
C ARG A 49 -4.10 -7.71 -0.61
N THR A 50 -4.87 -8.13 0.39
CA THR A 50 -6.09 -8.92 0.16
C THR A 50 -7.10 -8.10 -0.63
N LEU A 51 -7.49 -8.61 -1.79
CA LEU A 51 -8.52 -8.04 -2.64
C LEU A 51 -9.84 -8.72 -2.28
N GLY A 52 -10.73 -7.99 -1.62
CA GLY A 52 -12.03 -8.52 -1.23
C GLY A 52 -12.77 -7.58 -0.29
N ILE A 53 -14.07 -7.84 -0.15
CA ILE A 53 -14.87 -7.23 0.92
C ILE A 53 -14.21 -7.65 2.23
N LYS A 54 -13.87 -6.67 3.09
CA LYS A 54 -13.34 -6.98 4.42
C LYS A 54 -14.39 -7.87 5.10
N LYS A 55 -14.01 -9.08 5.52
CA LYS A 55 -14.87 -9.90 6.36
C LYS A 55 -15.18 -9.08 7.61
N THR A 56 -16.43 -8.71 7.78
CA THR A 56 -17.01 -8.13 9.00
C THR A 56 -16.90 -9.12 10.14
#